data_AF-A0A800MA24-F1
#
_entry.id   AF-A0A800MA24-F1
#
_cell.length_a   1.000
_cell.length_b   1.000
_cell.length_c   1.000
_cell.angle_alpha   90.00
_cell.angle_beta   90.00
_cell.angle_gamma   90.00
#
_symmetry.space_group_name_H-M   'P 1'
#
loop_
_entity.id
_entity.type
_entity.pdbx_description
1 polymer ?
#
loop_
_entity_poly.entity_id
_entity_poly.type
_entity_poly.pdbx_seq_one_letter_code
_entity_poly.pdbx_strand_id
1 'polypeptide(L)' 'MSIHPKTGVREYSCGPASNQHAAGWRQSDFRKDIHQYLNVTGGFLSGTVERQAGKPKLTFRWHDVKGKVLREDALSVK' A
#
# COMPACT_ATOMS: atom_id res chain seq x y z
N MET A 1 -3.03 2.51 -1.25
CA MET A 1 -2.61 2.24 -2.64
C MET A 1 -3.74 2.61 -3.57
N SER A 2 -3.41 3.43 -4.55
CA SER A 2 -4.34 3.88 -5.58
C SER A 2 -3.75 3.62 -6.96
N ILE A 3 -4.60 3.39 -7.96
CA ILE A 3 -4.19 3.29 -9.36
C ILE A 3 -5.01 4.30 -10.15
N HIS A 4 -4.32 5.18 -10.87
CA HIS A 4 -4.99 6.16 -11.72
C HIS A 4 -5.64 5.44 -12.94
N PRO A 5 -6.96 5.57 -13.16
CA PRO A 5 -7.68 4.71 -14.10
C PRO A 5 -7.27 4.89 -15.56
N LYS A 6 -6.78 6.08 -15.95
CA LYS A 6 -6.38 6.35 -17.35
C LYS A 6 -4.92 6.02 -17.65
N THR A 7 -4.03 6.21 -16.68
CA THR A 7 -2.57 6.09 -16.90
C THR A 7 -1.98 4.83 -16.29
N GLY A 8 -2.70 4.17 -15.40
CA GLY A 8 -2.20 3.01 -14.64
C GLY A 8 -1.12 3.38 -13.61
N VAL A 9 -0.84 4.67 -13.40
CA VAL A 9 0.14 5.13 -12.39
C VAL A 9 -0.32 4.65 -11.02
N ARG A 10 0.61 4.01 -10.30
CA ARG A 10 0.38 3.52 -8.94
C ARG A 10 0.91 4.51 -7.92
N GLU A 11 0.09 4.81 -6.93
CA GLU A 11 0.45 5.64 -5.79
C GLU A 11 0.47 4.81 -4.51
N TYR A 12 1.54 4.96 -3.74
CA TYR A 12 1.76 4.27 -2.48
C TYR A 12 1.89 5.26 -1.34
N SER A 13 1.11 5.04 -0.28
CA SER A 13 1.15 5.77 0.99
C SER A 13 0.71 4.83 2.11
N CYS A 14 1.14 5.07 3.34
CA CYS A 14 0.76 4.28 4.52
C CYS A 14 -0.03 5.07 5.58
N GLY A 15 -0.32 6.36 5.34
CA GLY A 15 -1.01 7.18 6.33
C GLY A 15 -0.10 7.53 7.53
N PRO A 16 -0.67 7.68 8.73
CA PRO A 16 0.08 8.12 9.91
C PRO A 16 0.99 7.03 10.49
N ALA A 17 2.02 7.44 11.24
CA ALA A 17 2.92 6.51 11.90
C ALA A 17 2.28 5.78 13.10
N SER A 18 1.23 6.33 13.71
CA SER A 18 0.60 5.79 14.92
C SER A 18 -0.93 5.75 14.85
N ASN A 19 -1.55 4.86 15.63
CA ASN A 19 -3.00 4.72 15.68
C ASN A 19 -3.69 5.95 16.30
N GLN A 20 -3.01 6.66 17.20
CA GLN A 20 -3.53 7.87 17.84
C GLN A 20 -3.82 9.00 16.85
N HIS A 21 -3.12 9.01 15.70
CA HIS A 21 -3.31 9.98 14.63
C HIS A 21 -4.05 9.37 13.43
N ALA A 22 -4.56 8.15 13.54
CA ALA A 22 -5.31 7.47 12.49
C ALA A 22 -6.73 8.05 12.37
N ALA A 23 -6.86 9.12 11.59
CA ALA A 23 -8.11 9.79 11.28
C ALA A 23 -8.05 10.44 9.89
N GLY A 24 -9.07 11.21 9.54
CA GLY A 24 -9.04 12.08 8.35
C GLY A 24 -9.67 11.50 7.08
N TRP A 25 -10.13 10.23 7.11
CA TRP A 25 -10.87 9.65 5.99
C TRP A 25 -12.14 8.92 6.44
N ARG A 26 -13.23 9.11 5.69
CA ARG A 26 -14.51 8.42 5.91
C ARG A 26 -14.63 7.24 4.96
N GLN A 27 -15.00 6.06 5.46
CA GLN A 27 -15.11 4.87 4.61
C GLN A 27 -16.16 5.00 3.50
N SER A 28 -17.15 5.89 3.67
CA SER A 28 -18.13 6.21 2.64
C SER A 28 -17.55 6.90 1.40
N ASP A 29 -16.34 7.49 1.47
CA ASP A 29 -15.66 8.10 0.32
C ASP A 29 -14.71 7.10 -0.38
N PHE A 30 -14.85 5.80 -0.11
CA PHE A 30 -14.04 4.80 -0.81
C PHE A 30 -14.42 4.70 -2.29
N ARG A 31 -13.49 5.05 -3.18
CA ARG A 31 -13.65 5.02 -4.64
C ARG A 31 -13.04 3.74 -5.20
N LYS A 32 -13.88 2.76 -5.51
CA LYS A 32 -13.47 1.40 -5.91
C LYS A 32 -12.67 1.37 -7.22
N ASP A 33 -12.86 2.34 -8.09
CA ASP A 33 -12.17 2.49 -9.37
C ASP A 33 -10.72 2.97 -9.22
N ILE A 34 -10.40 3.62 -8.09
CA ILE A 34 -9.08 4.21 -7.83
C ILE A 34 -8.38 3.48 -6.67
N HIS A 35 -9.06 3.34 -5.54
CA HIS A 35 -8.50 2.79 -4.31
C HIS A 35 -8.43 1.26 -4.36
N GLN A 36 -7.21 0.74 -4.35
CA GLN A 36 -6.94 -0.70 -4.28
C GLN A 36 -6.70 -1.17 -2.84
N TYR A 37 -6.24 -0.26 -1.99
CA TYR A 37 -6.06 -0.48 -0.56
C TYR A 37 -6.15 0.86 0.18
N LEU A 38 -7.08 0.95 1.12
CA LEU A 38 -7.23 2.09 2.03
C LEU A 38 -7.51 1.56 3.42
N ASN A 39 -6.65 1.93 4.38
CA ASN A 39 -6.79 1.51 5.76
C ASN A 39 -6.43 2.68 6.67
N VAL A 40 -7.37 3.10 7.53
CA VAL A 40 -7.18 4.22 8.46
C VAL A 40 -6.59 3.67 9.75
N THR A 41 -5.29 3.35 9.69
CA THR A 41 -4.51 2.82 10.81
C THR A 41 -3.13 3.48 10.82
N GLY A 42 -2.47 3.46 11.97
CA GLY A 42 -1.06 3.75 12.06
C GLY A 42 -0.20 2.63 11.47
N GLY A 43 1.04 2.96 11.10
CA GLY A 43 2.05 1.98 10.72
C GLY A 43 3.08 2.56 9.75
N PHE A 44 3.62 1.69 8.88
CA PHE A 44 4.61 2.10 7.88
C PHE A 44 4.50 1.25 6.61
N LEU A 45 5.11 1.74 5.52
CA LEU A 45 5.27 1.02 4.26
C LEU A 45 6.73 0.59 4.12
N SER A 46 6.95 -0.67 3.76
CA SER A 46 8.26 -1.13 3.29
C SER A 46 8.19 -1.49 1.81
N GLY A 47 9.29 -1.26 1.10
CA GLY A 47 9.49 -1.70 -0.28
C GLY A 47 10.74 -2.57 -0.36
N THR A 48 10.61 -3.77 -0.92
CA THR A 48 11.73 -4.70 -1.11
C THR A 48 11.91 -4.99 -2.59
N VAL A 49 13.13 -4.79 -3.10
CA VAL A 49 13.53 -5.21 -4.44
C VAL A 49 14.42 -6.44 -4.30
N GLU A 50 14.03 -7.53 -4.95
CA GLU A 50 14.76 -8.79 -4.92
C GLU A 50 14.72 -9.48 -6.29
N ARG A 51 15.57 -10.49 -6.51
CA ARG A 51 15.48 -11.35 -7.68
C ARG A 51 14.88 -12.70 -7.28
N GLN A 52 13.72 -13.03 -7.83
CA GLN A 52 13.08 -14.34 -7.66
C GLN A 52 13.26 -15.15 -8.95
N ALA A 53 13.93 -16.31 -8.87
CA ALA A 53 14.29 -17.12 -10.03
C ALA A 53 14.99 -16.30 -11.15
N GLY A 54 15.91 -15.41 -10.76
CA GLY A 54 16.65 -14.54 -11.67
C GLY A 54 15.88 -13.30 -12.16
N LYS A 55 14.56 -13.23 -11.98
CA LYS A 55 13.72 -12.10 -12.41
C LYS A 55 13.56 -11.06 -11.28
N PRO A 56 13.69 -9.76 -11.57
CA PRO A 56 13.45 -8.72 -10.57
C PRO A 56 11.98 -8.71 -10.13
N LYS A 57 11.78 -8.57 -8.83
CA LYS A 57 10.49 -8.46 -8.16
C LYS A 57 10.55 -7.32 -7.15
N LEU A 58 9.53 -6.47 -7.16
CA LEU A 58 9.32 -5.41 -6.19
C LEU A 58 8.08 -5.76 -5.35
N THR A 59 8.23 -5.81 -4.03
CA THR A 59 7.10 -6.05 -3.12
C THR A 59 6.96 -4.87 -2.17
N PHE A 60 5.77 -4.25 -2.18
CA PHE A 60 5.37 -3.26 -1.18
C PHE A 60 4.54 -3.93 -0.10
N ARG A 61 4.82 -3.61 1.17
CA ARG A 61 4.11 -4.17 2.33
C ARG A 61 3.69 -3.07 3.29
N TRP A 62 2.39 -3.02 3.58
CA TRP A 62 1.86 -2.18 4.64
C TRP A 62 1.93 -2.93 5.95
N HIS A 63 2.58 -2.33 6.94
CA HIS A 63 2.71 -2.87 8.29
C HIS A 63 1.85 -2.07 9.26
N ASP A 64 1.29 -2.71 10.28
CA ASP A 64 0.78 -1.99 11.45
C ASP A 64 1.92 -1.45 12.32
N VAL A 65 1.55 -0.73 13.38
CA VAL A 65 2.51 -0.17 14.36
C VAL A 65 3.36 -1.22 15.08
N LYS A 66 3.00 -2.50 15.04
CA LYS A 66 3.75 -3.63 15.61
C LYS A 66 4.57 -4.39 14.56
N GLY A 67 4.57 -3.93 13.30
CA GLY A 67 5.28 -4.56 12.20
C GLY A 67 4.51 -5.69 11.49
N LYS A 68 3.28 -6.00 11.90
CA LYS A 68 2.48 -7.04 11.25
C LYS A 68 2.08 -6.59 9.86
N VAL A 69 2.30 -7.43 8.85
CA VAL A 69 1.86 -7.16 7.48
C VAL A 69 0.34 -7.19 7.38
N LEU A 70 -0.24 -6.09 6.89
CA LEU A 70 -1.68 -5.91 6.67
C LEU A 70 -2.08 -6.14 5.21
N ARG A 71 -1.19 -5.79 4.29
CA ARG A 71 -1.38 -5.95 2.84
C ARG A 71 -0.03 -6.04 2.14
N GLU A 72 0.00 -6.78 1.03
CA GLU A 72 1.11 -6.79 0.09
C GLU A 72 0.62 -6.41 -1.32
N ASP A 73 1.50 -5.77 -2.09
CA ASP A 73 1.40 -5.60 -3.54
C ASP A 73 2.74 -6.01 -4.16
N ALA A 74 2.71 -7.04 -4.99
CA ALA A 74 3.90 -7.61 -5.63
C ALA A 74 3.88 -7.34 -7.13
N LEU A 75 4.97 -6.76 -7.62
CA LEU A 75 5.21 -6.42 -9.01
C LEU A 75 6.36 -7.27 -9.55
N SER A 76 6.08 -8.02 -10.60
CA SER A 76 7.08 -8.73 -11.39
C SER A 76 7.23 -8.05 -12.74
N VAL A 77 8.46 -7.95 -13.24
CA VAL A 77 8.69 -7.53 -14.63
C VAL A 77 8.04 -8.57 -15.55
N LYS A 78 7.27 -8.09 -16.53
CA LYS A 78 6.65 -8.93 -17.56
C LYS A 78 7.70 -9.57 -18.44
#